data_AF-A0AAD7IXG4-F1
#
_entry.id   AF-A0AAD7IXG4-F1
#
_cell.length_a   1.000
_cell.length_b   1.000
_cell.length_c   1.000
_cell.angle_alpha   90.00
_cell.angle_beta   90.00
_cell.angle_gamma   90.00
#
_symmetry.space_group_name_H-M   'P 1'
#
loop_
_entity.id
_entity.type
_entity.pdbx_description
1 polymer ?
#
loop_
_entity_poly.entity_id
_entity_poly.type
_entity_poly.pdbx_seq_one_letter_code
_entity_poly.pdbx_strand_id
1 'polypeptide(L)'
;WPKLNWGLLLGCGLARFTSSKGKIIPAMNRFFMIIVSTSMYLIWNLRNTRVLETSTPGSKIEIHNRWVSLMNYALRRDQLLTTQTKFGPLAFKKQLVLKTWSGTLLDEDSPPDDWIQSEGVLVGIRP
;
A
#
# COMPACT_ATOMS: atom_id res chain seq x y z
N TRP A 1 -5.32 8.94 12.23
CA TRP A 1 -5.48 9.27 10.80
C TRP A 1 -6.25 10.57 10.64
N PRO A 2 -5.95 11.41 9.64
CA PRO A 2 -6.70 12.63 9.36
C PRO A 2 -8.12 12.31 8.91
N LYS A 3 -9.04 13.26 9.12
CA LYS A 3 -10.40 13.16 8.59
C LYS A 3 -10.36 13.21 7.07
N LEU A 4 -10.92 12.20 6.42
CA LEU A 4 -10.97 12.10 4.97
C LEU A 4 -11.96 13.12 4.39
N ASN A 5 -11.53 13.80 3.33
CA ASN A 5 -12.35 14.71 2.52
C ASN A 5 -11.82 14.67 1.08
N TRP A 6 -12.60 15.18 0.12
CA TRP A 6 -12.22 15.15 -1.30
C TRP A 6 -10.86 15.79 -1.59
N GLY A 7 -10.52 16.90 -0.94
CA GLY A 7 -9.23 17.54 -1.10
C GLY A 7 -8.07 16.63 -0.65
N LEU A 8 -8.23 15.94 0.48
CA LEU A 8 -7.24 14.99 0.98
C LEU A 8 -7.17 13.72 0.12
N LEU A 9 -8.30 13.24 -0.43
CA LEU A 9 -8.33 12.07 -1.30
C LEU A 9 -7.60 12.34 -2.62
N LEU A 10 -7.94 13.45 -3.28
CA LEU A 10 -7.30 13.88 -4.53
C LEU A 10 -5.84 14.29 -4.32
N GLY A 11 -5.53 14.90 -3.17
CA GLY A 11 -4.20 15.33 -2.77
C GLY A 11 -3.46 14.34 -1.87
N CYS A 12 -3.81 13.05 -1.87
CA CYS A 12 -3.27 12.09 -0.89
C CYS A 12 -1.74 11.96 -0.93
N GLY A 13 -1.12 12.17 -2.09
CA GLY A 13 0.34 12.22 -2.25
C GLY A 13 1.01 13.43 -1.60
N LEU A 14 0.25 14.47 -1.24
CA LEU A 14 0.72 15.68 -0.54
C LEU A 14 0.45 15.64 0.96
N ALA A 15 -0.11 14.54 1.48
CA ALA A 15 -0.37 14.40 2.91
C ALA A 15 0.95 14.47 3.71
N ARG A 16 0.92 15.25 4.80
CA ARG A 16 2.08 15.44 5.69
C ARG A 16 1.74 14.99 7.10
N PHE A 17 2.22 13.82 7.45
CA PHE A 17 2.23 13.29 8.81
C PHE A 17 3.52 13.68 9.49
N THR A 18 3.41 14.20 10.71
CA THR A 18 4.52 14.65 11.53
C THR A 18 4.55 13.89 12.85
N SER A 19 5.74 13.71 13.38
CA SER A 19 5.97 13.22 14.74
C SER A 19 5.60 14.30 15.77
N SER A 20 5.51 13.93 17.05
CA SER A 20 5.31 14.88 18.17
C SER A 20 6.33 16.01 18.20
N LYS A 21 7.53 15.78 17.64
CA LYS A 21 8.60 16.78 17.49
C LYS A 21 8.53 17.60 16.18
N GLY A 22 7.43 17.52 15.44
CA GLY A 22 7.21 18.25 14.18
C GLY A 22 7.95 17.70 12.95
N LYS A 23 8.78 16.65 13.09
CA LYS A 23 9.49 16.04 11.95
C LYS A 23 8.53 15.24 11.07
N ILE A 24 8.63 15.41 9.76
CA ILE A 24 7.87 14.62 8.77
C ILE A 24 8.23 13.14 8.91
N ILE A 25 7.24 12.26 8.77
CA ILE A 25 7.40 10.80 8.77
C ILE A 25 7.15 10.29 7.34
N PRO A 26 8.19 10.15 6.49
CA PRO A 26 8.01 9.81 5.08
C PRO A 26 7.30 8.48 4.86
N ALA A 27 7.59 7.48 5.70
CA ALA A 27 6.97 6.16 5.64
C ALA A 27 5.45 6.23 5.82
N MET A 28 4.96 7.00 6.80
CA MET A 28 3.51 7.19 7.02
C MET A 28 2.84 7.93 5.87
N ASN A 29 3.45 9.01 5.35
CA ASN A 29 2.91 9.74 4.20
C ASN A 29 2.73 8.81 3.00
N ARG A 30 3.77 7.99 2.76
CA ARG A 30 3.82 7.06 1.64
C ARG A 30 2.81 5.93 1.80
N PHE A 31 2.70 5.37 3.01
CA PHE A 31 1.70 4.33 3.30
C PHE A 31 0.27 4.87 3.18
N PHE A 32 0.00 6.08 3.66
CA PHE A 32 -1.29 6.75 3.48
C PHE A 32 -1.65 6.89 1.99
N MET A 33 -0.71 7.41 1.19
CA MET A 33 -0.90 7.58 -0.25
C MET A 33 -1.22 6.24 -0.91
N ILE A 34 -0.51 5.16 -0.56
CA ILE A 34 -0.76 3.80 -1.08
C ILE A 34 -2.19 3.37 -0.74
N ILE A 35 -2.59 3.41 0.53
CA ILE A 35 -3.94 3.01 0.95
C ILE A 35 -5.01 3.80 0.19
N VAL A 36 -4.90 5.12 0.17
CA VAL A 36 -5.92 5.99 -0.43
C VAL A 36 -6.01 5.76 -1.94
N SER A 37 -4.87 5.78 -2.65
CA SER A 37 -4.85 5.60 -4.10
C SER A 37 -5.34 4.21 -4.51
N THR A 38 -4.91 3.15 -3.81
CA THR A 38 -5.37 1.78 -4.07
C THR A 38 -6.86 1.62 -3.80
N SER A 39 -7.37 2.22 -2.73
CA SER A 39 -8.80 2.16 -2.39
C SER A 39 -9.65 2.94 -3.39
N MET A 40 -9.23 4.14 -3.80
CA MET A 40 -9.91 4.94 -4.82
C MET A 40 -9.94 4.22 -6.17
N TYR A 41 -8.82 3.62 -6.57
CA TYR A 41 -8.75 2.81 -7.78
C TYR A 41 -9.74 1.64 -7.73
N LEU A 42 -9.80 0.90 -6.60
CA LEU A 42 -10.73 -0.21 -6.46
C LEU A 42 -12.19 0.27 -6.54
N ILE A 43 -12.55 1.37 -5.86
CA ILE A 43 -13.91 1.93 -5.93
C ILE A 43 -14.27 2.32 -7.37
N TRP A 44 -13.36 3.00 -8.06
CA TRP A 44 -13.55 3.38 -9.46
C TRP A 44 -13.72 2.15 -10.35
N ASN A 45 -12.88 1.13 -10.17
CA ASN A 45 -12.96 -0.11 -10.93
C ASN A 45 -14.29 -0.84 -10.70
N LEU A 46 -14.69 -1.04 -9.44
CA LEU A 46 -15.97 -1.65 -9.08
C LEU A 46 -17.18 -0.88 -9.66
N ARG A 47 -17.13 0.46 -9.67
CA ARG A 47 -18.15 1.29 -10.31
C ARG A 47 -18.22 1.01 -11.81
N ASN A 48 -17.08 0.96 -12.49
CA ASN A 48 -17.05 0.75 -13.94
C ASN A 48 -17.49 -0.67 -14.31
N THR A 49 -17.05 -1.71 -13.60
CA THR A 49 -17.49 -3.09 -13.82
C THR A 49 -19.01 -3.20 -13.69
N ARG A 50 -19.60 -2.52 -12.70
CA ARG A 50 -21.07 -2.47 -12.54
C ARG A 50 -21.76 -1.79 -13.72
N VAL A 51 -21.21 -0.68 -14.21
CA VAL A 51 -21.82 0.13 -15.29
C VAL A 51 -21.66 -0.54 -16.65
N LEU A 52 -20.50 -1.12 -16.95
CA LEU A 52 -20.17 -1.65 -18.27
C LEU A 52 -20.60 -3.11 -18.44
N GLU A 53 -20.42 -3.95 -17.41
CA GLU A 53 -20.71 -5.38 -17.50
C GLU A 53 -22.10 -5.73 -16.95
N THR A 54 -22.86 -4.72 -16.49
CA THR A 54 -24.17 -4.91 -15.80
C THR A 54 -24.08 -5.96 -14.68
N SER A 55 -22.91 -6.04 -14.03
CA SER A 55 -22.61 -7.06 -13.03
C SER A 55 -23.27 -6.74 -11.70
N THR A 56 -23.66 -7.79 -10.97
CA THR A 56 -24.11 -7.65 -9.58
C THR A 56 -22.94 -7.21 -8.71
N PRO A 57 -23.17 -6.36 -7.69
CA PRO A 57 -22.13 -6.00 -6.74
C PRO A 57 -21.50 -7.25 -6.11
N GLY A 58 -20.17 -7.32 -6.11
CA GLY A 58 -19.44 -8.40 -5.45
C GLY A 58 -19.75 -8.47 -3.95
N SER A 59 -19.59 -9.65 -3.36
CA SER A 59 -19.79 -9.82 -1.91
C SER A 59 -18.78 -8.98 -1.12
N LYS A 60 -19.09 -8.68 0.16
CA LYS A 60 -18.14 -7.97 1.04
C LYS A 60 -16.78 -8.69 1.14
N ILE A 61 -16.82 -10.02 1.18
CA ILE A 61 -15.61 -10.88 1.23
C ILE A 61 -14.83 -10.75 -0.07
N GLU A 62 -15.50 -10.81 -1.21
CA GLU A 62 -14.84 -10.66 -2.51
C GLU A 62 -14.18 -9.28 -2.65
N ILE A 63 -14.88 -8.21 -2.27
CA ILE A 63 -14.34 -6.84 -2.30
C ILE A 63 -13.13 -6.72 -1.37
N HIS A 64 -13.19 -7.30 -0.18
CA HIS A 64 -12.08 -7.33 0.76
C HIS A 64 -10.87 -8.07 0.16
N ASN A 65 -11.07 -9.27 -0.38
CA ASN A 65 -10.01 -10.07 -1.00
C ASN A 65 -9.36 -9.35 -2.19
N ARG A 66 -10.16 -8.65 -3.01
CA ARG A 66 -9.65 -7.80 -4.10
C ARG A 66 -8.80 -6.66 -3.56
N TRP A 67 -9.24 -5.99 -2.49
CA TRP A 67 -8.46 -4.91 -1.86
C TRP A 67 -7.14 -5.41 -1.29
N VAL A 68 -7.16 -6.53 -0.56
CA VAL A 68 -5.95 -7.18 -0.03
C VAL A 68 -5.00 -7.59 -1.15
N SER A 69 -5.52 -8.14 -2.25
CA SER A 69 -4.71 -8.47 -3.44
C SER A 69 -4.00 -7.24 -4.03
N LEU A 70 -4.69 -6.10 -4.11
CA LEU A 70 -4.09 -4.85 -4.57
C LEU A 70 -3.04 -4.30 -3.61
N MET A 71 -3.25 -4.42 -2.29
CA MET A 71 -2.25 -4.04 -1.28
C MET A 71 -1.00 -4.93 -1.38
N ASN A 72 -1.17 -6.25 -1.53
CA ASN A 72 -0.07 -7.19 -1.78
C ASN A 72 0.66 -6.92 -3.10
N TYR A 73 -0.04 -6.46 -4.13
CA TYR A 73 0.59 -6.03 -5.38
C TYR A 73 1.43 -4.76 -5.16
N ALA A 74 0.92 -3.78 -4.41
CA ALA A 74 1.67 -2.57 -4.08
C ALA A 74 2.92 -2.88 -3.24
N LEU A 75 2.83 -3.79 -2.28
CA LEU A 75 3.95 -4.30 -1.48
C LEU A 75 5.04 -4.92 -2.37
N ARG A 76 4.66 -5.84 -3.27
CA ARG A 76 5.62 -6.48 -4.20
C ARG A 76 6.28 -5.50 -5.14
N ARG A 77 5.52 -4.52 -5.64
CA ARG A 77 6.07 -3.43 -6.46
C ARG A 77 7.12 -2.63 -5.68
N ASP A 78 6.84 -2.32 -4.42
CA ASP A 78 7.78 -1.61 -3.56
C ASP A 78 9.05 -2.42 -3.29
N GLN A 79 8.93 -3.73 -3.03
CA GLN A 79 10.07 -4.64 -2.89
C GLN A 79 10.93 -4.63 -4.15
N LEU A 80 10.30 -4.81 -5.33
CA LEU A 80 11.01 -4.80 -6.61
C LEU A 80 11.80 -3.49 -6.82
N LEU A 81 11.18 -2.34 -6.49
CA LEU A 81 11.79 -1.02 -6.63
C LEU A 81 12.96 -0.77 -5.68
N THR A 82 13.24 -1.65 -4.72
CA THR A 82 14.48 -1.58 -3.91
C THR A 82 15.71 -2.13 -4.64
N THR A 83 15.53 -2.83 -5.76
CA THR A 83 16.60 -3.51 -6.49
C THR A 83 17.57 -2.51 -7.12
N GLN A 84 18.69 -2.24 -6.43
CA GLN A 84 19.73 -1.31 -6.88
C GLN A 84 20.34 -1.69 -8.23
N THR A 85 20.49 -2.98 -8.52
CA THR A 85 21.05 -3.45 -9.80
C THR A 85 20.17 -3.11 -11.00
N LYS A 86 18.85 -2.99 -10.80
CA LYS A 86 17.88 -2.67 -11.86
C LYS A 86 17.58 -1.17 -11.96
N PHE A 87 17.48 -0.49 -10.82
CA PHE A 87 16.98 0.89 -10.75
C PHE A 87 18.04 1.92 -10.36
N GLY A 88 19.24 1.49 -9.94
CA GLY A 88 20.36 2.36 -9.56
C GLY A 88 19.94 3.50 -8.63
N PRO A 89 20.24 4.77 -8.96
CA PRO A 89 19.91 5.91 -8.11
C PRO A 89 18.40 6.15 -7.91
N LEU A 90 17.54 5.55 -8.75
CA LEU A 90 16.07 5.64 -8.63
C LEU A 90 15.50 4.56 -7.70
N ALA A 91 16.32 3.60 -7.26
CA ALA A 91 15.87 2.55 -6.36
C ALA A 91 15.45 3.11 -5.00
N PHE A 92 14.38 2.55 -4.44
CA PHE A 92 13.96 2.88 -3.09
C PHE A 92 14.97 2.36 -2.06
N LYS A 93 15.19 3.18 -1.02
CA LYS A 93 15.97 2.75 0.13
C LYS A 93 15.19 1.63 0.85
N LYS A 94 15.83 0.47 1.07
CA LYS A 94 15.23 -0.67 1.79
C LYS A 94 14.57 -0.26 3.09
N GLN A 95 15.26 0.52 3.93
CA GLN A 95 14.74 1.04 5.20
C GLN A 95 13.44 1.86 5.05
N LEU A 96 13.26 2.57 3.93
CA LEU A 96 12.03 3.33 3.68
C LEU A 96 10.85 2.37 3.43
N VAL A 97 11.08 1.31 2.66
CA VAL A 97 10.07 0.28 2.36
C VAL A 97 9.72 -0.50 3.63
N LEU A 98 10.72 -0.96 4.39
CA LEU A 98 10.50 -1.63 5.69
C LEU A 98 9.63 -0.78 6.61
N LYS A 99 9.97 0.50 6.80
CA LYS A 99 9.18 1.41 7.65
C LYS A 99 7.79 1.72 7.09
N THR A 100 7.60 1.68 5.77
CA THR A 100 6.28 1.94 5.15
C THR A 100 5.31 0.81 5.48
N TRP A 101 5.80 -0.43 5.48
CA TRP A 101 4.97 -1.64 5.59
C TRP A 101 5.03 -2.31 6.97
N SER A 102 5.82 -1.79 7.91
CA SER A 102 5.82 -2.26 9.30
C SER A 102 4.45 -2.03 9.96
N GLY A 103 4.01 -2.98 10.78
CA GLY A 103 2.69 -3.04 11.40
C GLY A 103 1.60 -3.65 10.51
N THR A 104 1.94 -4.14 9.31
CA THR A 104 0.95 -4.54 8.29
C THR A 104 1.14 -5.94 7.72
N LEU A 105 2.29 -6.56 7.96
CA LEU A 105 2.62 -7.90 7.46
C LEU A 105 2.14 -8.98 8.44
N LEU A 106 1.89 -10.17 7.90
CA LEU A 106 1.68 -11.36 8.72
C LEU A 106 2.99 -11.77 9.40
N ASP A 107 2.88 -12.29 10.62
CA ASP A 107 3.99 -12.86 11.39
C ASP A 107 5.18 -11.91 11.58
N GLU A 108 4.88 -10.64 11.89
CA GLU A 108 5.87 -9.57 12.15
C GLU A 108 6.76 -9.81 13.39
N ASP A 109 6.43 -10.80 14.21
CA ASP A 109 7.23 -11.24 15.36
C ASP A 109 8.47 -12.08 14.96
N SER A 110 8.53 -12.58 13.71
CA SER A 110 9.71 -13.29 13.20
C SER A 110 9.97 -13.15 11.69
N PRO A 111 9.84 -11.96 11.07
CA PRO A 111 10.35 -11.76 9.72
C PRO A 111 11.89 -11.74 9.79
N PRO A 112 12.61 -12.32 8.82
CA PRO A 112 14.03 -12.03 8.70
C PRO A 112 14.22 -10.51 8.61
N ASP A 113 15.25 -9.97 9.28
CA ASP A 113 15.55 -8.53 9.39
C ASP A 113 15.48 -7.74 8.05
N ASP A 114 15.57 -8.44 6.92
CA ASP A 114 15.45 -7.90 5.56
C ASP A 114 14.48 -8.74 4.69
N TRP A 115 13.21 -8.86 5.09
CA TRP A 115 12.15 -9.56 4.34
C TRP A 115 11.91 -9.03 2.92
N ILE A 116 12.52 -7.91 2.54
CA ILE A 116 12.47 -7.35 1.19
C ILE A 116 12.99 -8.35 0.14
N GLN A 117 13.88 -9.26 0.53
CA GLN A 117 14.41 -10.30 -0.37
C GLN A 117 13.65 -11.63 -0.32
N SER A 118 12.66 -11.76 0.56
CA SER A 118 11.85 -12.97 0.64
C SER A 118 10.79 -12.95 -0.46
N GLU A 119 10.92 -13.87 -1.42
CA GLU A 119 9.90 -14.10 -2.45
C GLU A 119 8.74 -14.96 -1.89
N GLY A 120 7.49 -14.54 -2.14
CA GLY A 120 6.30 -15.39 -1.93
C GLY A 120 5.34 -14.98 -0.81
N VAL A 121 4.40 -15.89 -0.51
CA VAL A 121 3.22 -15.74 0.39
C VAL A 121 3.60 -15.52 1.87
N LEU A 122 4.88 -15.61 2.21
CA LEU A 122 5.40 -15.44 3.57
C LEU A 122 5.40 -13.98 4.05
N VAL A 123 5.40 -13.00 3.14
CA VAL A 123 5.41 -11.57 3.46
C VAL A 123 4.31 -10.84 2.69
N GLY A 124 3.08 -11.07 3.12
CA GLY A 124 1.88 -10.42 2.57
C GLY A 124 0.81 -10.18 3.61
N ILE A 125 -0.30 -9.60 3.18
CA ILE A 125 -1.52 -9.37 3.93
C ILE A 125 -2.51 -10.49 3.58
N ARG A 126 -3.12 -11.14 4.59
CA ARG A 126 -4.15 -12.18 4.36
C ARG A 126 -5.50 -11.52 4.08
N PRO A 127 -6.33 -12.11 3.20
CA PRO A 127 -7.74 -11.78 3.08
C PRO A 127 -8.54 -12.16 4.31
#